data_AF-A0A497A6G0-F1
#
_entry.id   AF-A0A497A6G0-F1
#
_cell.length_a   1.000
_cell.length_b   1.000
_cell.length_c   1.000
_cell.angle_alpha   90.00
_cell.angle_beta   90.00
_cell.angle_gamma   90.00
#
_symmetry.space_group_name_H-M   'P 1'
#
loop_
_entity.id
_entity.type
_entity.pdbx_description
1 polymer ?
#
loop_
_entity_poly.entity_id
_entity_poly.type
_entity_poly.pdbx_seq_one_letter_code
_entity_poly.pdbx_strand_id
1 'polypeptide(L)' 'MKRIGILTSGGDAPGMNACIRAAVRAAIAQGLEIFGIRRGYAGLIHDEI' A
#
# COMPACT_ATOMS: atom_id res chain seq x y z
N MET A 1 -10.95 -0.54 -15.01
CA MET A 1 -9.62 -0.76 -14.39
C MET A 1 -9.82 -0.81 -12.88
N LYS A 2 -9.42 -1.88 -12.19
CA LYS A 2 -9.52 -1.97 -10.72
C LYS A 2 -8.11 -1.89 -10.14
N ARG A 3 -7.77 -0.73 -9.56
CA ARG A 3 -6.46 -0.40 -9.00
C ARG A 3 -6.59 -0.16 -7.50
N ILE A 4 -5.58 -0.55 -6.72
CA ILE A 4 -5.54 -0.35 -5.26
C ILE A 4 -4.24 0.39 -4.89
N GLY A 5 -4.35 1.43 -4.06
CA GLY A 5 -3.21 2.06 -3.40
C GLY A 5 -3.06 1.57 -1.96
N ILE A 6 -1.83 1.35 -1.50
CA ILE A 6 -1.52 0.95 -0.12
C ILE A 6 -0.58 1.98 0.50
N LEU A 7 -0.91 2.45 1.71
CA LEU A 7 -0.07 3.29 2.55
C LEU A 7 -0.11 2.81 4.01
N THR A 8 0.91 3.16 4.78
CA THR A 8 0.90 3.07 6.25
C THR A 8 0.93 4.48 6.83
N SER A 9 0.18 4.71 7.89
CA SER A 9 0.10 6.01 8.57
C SER A 9 0.08 5.81 10.08
N GLY A 10 0.68 6.74 10.82
CA GLY A 10 0.98 6.60 12.25
C GLY A 10 2.42 6.15 12.50
N GLY A 11 2.71 5.74 13.75
CA GLY A 11 4.02 5.19 14.10
C GLY A 11 4.21 3.80 13.54
N ASP A 12 5.43 3.49 13.09
CA ASP A 12 5.77 2.15 12.58
C ASP A 12 5.61 1.09 13.67
N ALA A 13 5.12 -0.08 13.27
CA ALA A 13 4.94 -1.21 14.16
C ALA A 13 5.45 -2.52 13.53
N PRO A 14 5.94 -3.46 14.36
CA PRO A 14 6.25 -4.81 13.90
C PRO A 14 5.05 -5.44 13.18
N GLY A 15 5.29 -5.99 11.99
CA GLY A 15 4.26 -6.67 11.20
C GLY A 15 3.61 -5.84 10.09
N MET A 16 3.82 -4.51 10.04
CA MET A 16 3.27 -3.67 8.96
C MET A 16 3.73 -4.14 7.57
N ASN A 17 5.02 -4.45 7.40
CA ASN A 17 5.55 -5.00 6.14
C ASN A 17 4.93 -6.35 5.77
N ALA A 18 4.64 -7.20 6.76
CA ALA A 18 3.99 -8.48 6.52
C ALA A 18 2.54 -8.28 6.06
N CYS A 19 1.82 -7.31 6.63
CA CYS A 19 0.48 -6.91 6.23
C CYS A 19 0.45 -6.38 4.79
N ILE A 20 1.36 -5.44 4.45
CA ILE A 20 1.52 -4.92 3.08
C ILE A 20 1.76 -6.09 2.12
N ARG A 21 2.71 -6.99 2.44
CA ARG A 21 3.01 -8.17 1.59
C ARG A 21 1.79 -9.07 1.39
N ALA A 22 1.00 -9.32 2.43
CA ALA A 22 -0.19 -10.15 2.34
C ALA A 22 -1.25 -9.51 1.42
N ALA A 23 -1.53 -8.22 1.63
CA ALA A 23 -2.48 -7.46 0.80
C ALA A 23 -2.03 -7.41 -0.67
N VAL A 24 -0.75 -7.13 -0.92
CA VAL A 24 -0.16 -7.10 -2.27
C VAL A 24 -0.35 -8.45 -2.97
N ARG A 25 0.02 -9.54 -2.31
CA ARG A 25 -0.10 -10.89 -2.91
C ARG A 25 -1.55 -11.29 -3.16
N ALA A 26 -2.47 -10.94 -2.27
CA ALA A 26 -3.88 -11.24 -2.43
C ALA A 26 -4.47 -10.50 -3.64
N ALA A 27 -4.16 -9.21 -3.80
CA ALA A 27 -4.66 -8.42 -4.91
C ALA A 27 -4.04 -8.83 -6.26
N ILE A 28 -2.75 -9.18 -6.31
CA ILE A 28 -2.12 -9.76 -7.52
C ILE A 28 -2.82 -11.08 -7.91
N ALA A 29 -3.12 -11.95 -6.93
CA ALA A 29 -3.82 -13.22 -7.20
C ALA A 29 -5.23 -13.02 -7.75
N GLN A 30 -5.84 -11.84 -7.55
CA GLN A 30 -7.14 -11.46 -8.12
C GLN A 30 -7.01 -10.65 -9.43
N GLY A 31 -5.81 -10.50 -9.99
CA GLY A 31 -5.59 -9.73 -11.21
C GLY A 31 -5.75 -8.21 -11.03
N LEU A 32 -5.56 -7.70 -9.81
CA LEU A 32 -5.62 -6.28 -9.50
C LEU A 32 -4.23 -5.63 -9.62
N GLU A 33 -4.20 -4.39 -10.07
CA GLU A 33 -2.99 -3.57 -10.13
C GLU A 33 -2.83 -2.78 -8.82
N ILE A 34 -1.59 -2.65 -8.33
CA ILE A 34 -1.29 -2.15 -6.99
C ILE A 34 -0.22 -1.07 -7.05
N PHE A 35 -0.43 -0.01 -6.28
CA PHE A 35 0.49 1.12 -6.11
C PHE A 35 0.85 1.31 -4.64
N GLY A 36 2.08 1.74 -4.37
CA GLY A 36 2.64 1.85 -3.02
C GLY A 36 2.88 3.30 -2.68
N ILE A 37 2.03 3.88 -1.86
CA ILE A 37 2.09 5.30 -1.52
C ILE A 37 3.04 5.47 -0.33
N ARG A 38 4.08 6.27 -0.52
CA ARG A 38 5.11 6.50 0.50
C ARG A 38 4.64 7.54 1.51
N ARG A 39 5.25 7.56 2.70
CA ARG A 39 5.02 8.59 3.75
C ARG A 39 3.54 8.80 4.13
N GLY A 40 2.74 7.73 4.12
CA GLY A 40 1.34 7.79 4.51
C GLY A 40 0.53 8.81 3.69
N TYR A 41 -0.31 9.58 4.37
CA TYR A 41 -1.10 10.62 3.71
C TYR A 41 -0.26 11.77 3.14
N ALA A 42 0.93 12.05 3.69
CA ALA A 42 1.78 13.12 3.18
C ALA A 42 2.26 12.82 1.76
N GLY A 43 2.74 11.60 1.49
CA GLY A 43 3.13 11.21 0.14
C GLY A 43 1.93 11.06 -0.80
N LEU A 44 0.73 10.73 -0.29
CA LEU A 44 -0.49 10.78 -1.11
C LEU A 44 -0.78 12.19 -1.63
N ILE A 45 -0.66 13.20 -0.78
CA ILE A 45 -0.88 14.61 -1.13
C ILE A 45 0.21 15.13 -2.08
N HIS A 46 1.42 14.58 -1.98
CA HIS A 46 2.59 14.98 -2.77
C HIS A 46 2.88 14.10 -3.99
N ASP A 47 1.94 13.25 -4.39
CA ASP A 47 2.04 12.37 -5.57
C ASP A 47 3.25 11.39 -5.53
N GLU A 48 3.49 10.81 -4.35
CA GLU A 48 4.53 9.80 -4.12
C GLU A 48 3.96 8.37 -4.15
N ILE A 49 3.43 7.99 -5.31
CA ILE A 49 2.65 6.76 -5.55
C ILE A 49 3.48 5.66 -6.23
#